data_AF-A0A353LX41-F1
#
_entry.id   AF-A0A353LX41-F1
#
_cell.length_a   1.000
_cell.length_b   1.000
_cell.length_c   1.000
_cell.angle_alpha   90.00
_cell.angle_beta   90.00
_cell.angle_gamma   90.00
#
_symmetry.space_group_name_H-M   'P 1'
#
loop_
_entity.id
_entity.type
_entity.pdbx_description
1 polymer ?
#
loop_
_entity_poly.entity_id
_entity_poly.type
_entity_poly.pdbx_seq_one_letter_code
_entity_poly.pdbx_strand_id
1 'polypeptide(L)'
;TSNEDMQSLLEANPDQYDLAVVTDYMVDILRQNDMLEVLDKGAMPNYANINPVYHGAYYDPETQYSIPYAVSISFLLVNPQAVAALGADPITSYHDLWQGELVRNVVIIDWSVEIVG
;
A
#
# COMPACT_ATOMS: atom_id res chain seq x y z
N THR A 1 8.88 7.84 7.38
CA THR A 1 7.91 7.63 8.46
C THR A 1 7.07 6.46 8.06
N SER A 2 6.99 5.44 8.91
CA SER A 2 6.11 4.30 8.64
C SER A 2 4.66 4.69 8.92
N ASN A 3 3.69 3.85 8.53
CA ASN A 3 2.30 4.10 8.87
C ASN A 3 2.06 4.04 10.38
N GLU A 4 2.84 3.22 11.09
CA GLU A 4 2.78 3.06 12.54
C GLU A 4 3.29 4.32 13.26
N ASP A 5 4.35 4.94 12.73
CA ASP A 5 4.81 6.25 13.20
C ASP A 5 3.71 7.30 13.00
N MET A 6 3.06 7.27 11.82
CA MET A 6 1.99 8.20 11.49
C MET A 6 0.79 8.02 12.43
N GLN A 7 0.34 6.78 12.65
CA GLN A 7 -0.71 6.48 13.62
C GLN A 7 -0.40 7.04 15.00
N SER A 8 0.81 6.79 15.50
CA SER A 8 1.26 7.27 16.81
C SER A 8 1.23 8.80 16.89
N LEU A 9 1.63 9.50 15.82
CA LEU A 9 1.58 10.96 15.75
C LEU A 9 0.14 11.51 15.77
N LEU A 10 -0.77 10.84 15.06
CA LEU A 10 -2.19 11.19 14.94
C LEU A 10 -2.92 11.00 16.28
N GLU A 11 -2.63 9.90 16.98
CA GLU A 11 -3.18 9.62 18.31
C GLU A 11 -2.61 10.54 19.39
N ALA A 12 -1.31 10.87 19.32
CA ALA A 12 -0.67 11.75 20.31
C ALA A 12 -1.05 13.23 20.13
N ASN A 13 -1.45 13.64 18.92
CA ASN A 13 -1.78 15.01 18.57
C ASN A 13 -3.12 15.08 17.84
N PRO A 14 -4.24 14.75 18.51
CA PRO A 14 -5.56 14.92 17.92
C PRO A 14 -5.73 16.38 17.47
N ASP A 15 -6.39 16.56 16.33
CA ASP A 15 -6.76 17.86 15.75
C ASP A 15 -5.62 18.77 15.28
N GLN A 16 -4.38 18.27 15.16
CA GLN A 16 -3.25 19.07 14.63
C GLN A 16 -3.07 19.01 13.12
N TYR A 17 -3.70 18.06 12.43
CA TYR A 17 -3.49 17.81 11.01
C TYR A 17 -4.81 17.90 10.24
N ASP A 18 -4.83 18.73 9.20
CA ASP A 18 -5.99 18.88 8.31
C ASP A 18 -6.06 17.77 7.24
N LEU A 19 -4.91 17.17 6.89
CA LEU A 19 -4.80 16.14 5.86
C LEU A 19 -3.70 15.14 6.21
N ALA A 20 -4.00 13.85 6.03
CA ALA A 20 -3.03 12.77 6.15
C ALA A 20 -3.03 11.91 4.88
N VAL A 21 -1.85 11.44 4.48
CA VAL A 21 -1.68 10.45 3.42
C VAL A 21 -1.19 9.17 4.07
N VAL A 22 -2.08 8.19 4.16
CA VAL A 22 -1.85 6.91 4.86
C VAL A 22 -2.23 5.73 3.96
N THR A 23 -1.78 4.54 4.31
CA THR A 23 -2.20 3.30 3.62
C THR A 23 -3.67 2.97 3.86
N ASP A 24 -4.20 2.09 3.00
CA ASP A 24 -5.56 1.60 3.03
C ASP A 24 -5.99 1.03 4.39
N TYR A 25 -5.18 0.17 5.00
CA TYR A 25 -5.47 -0.41 6.32
C TYR A 25 -5.49 0.65 7.42
N MET A 26 -4.73 1.73 7.28
CA MET A 26 -4.72 2.81 8.25
C MET A 26 -6.00 3.65 8.15
N VAL A 27 -6.54 3.86 6.93
CA VAL A 27 -7.86 4.46 6.77
C VAL A 27 -8.92 3.63 7.49
N ASP A 28 -8.87 2.30 7.37
CA ASP A 28 -9.81 1.41 8.05
C ASP A 28 -9.73 1.55 9.59
N ILE A 29 -8.52 1.57 10.16
CA ILE A 29 -8.30 1.76 11.60
C ILE A 29 -8.84 3.12 12.06
N LEU A 30 -8.47 4.20 11.37
CA LEU A 30 -8.86 5.56 11.74
C LEU A 30 -10.38 5.76 11.63
N ARG A 31 -11.01 5.16 10.60
CA ARG A 31 -12.47 5.14 10.44
C ARG A 31 -13.16 4.39 11.59
N GLN A 32 -12.64 3.24 12.00
CA GLN A 32 -13.20 2.45 13.11
C GLN A 32 -13.04 3.14 14.47
N ASN A 33 -12.05 4.02 14.61
CA ASN A 33 -11.79 4.79 15.82
C ASN A 33 -12.46 6.19 15.80
N ASP A 34 -13.33 6.48 14.82
CA ASP A 34 -14.00 7.77 14.65
C ASP A 34 -13.03 8.97 14.55
N MET A 35 -11.84 8.77 13.97
CA MET A 35 -10.79 9.79 13.85
C MET A 35 -10.79 10.51 12.49
N LEU A 36 -11.77 10.23 11.62
CA LEU A 36 -11.86 10.83 10.28
C LEU A 36 -13.17 11.60 10.11
N GLU A 37 -13.09 12.75 9.46
CA GLU A 37 -14.28 13.50 9.04
C GLU A 37 -14.79 13.02 7.67
N VAL A 38 -16.11 13.16 7.46
CA VAL A 38 -16.73 12.88 6.16
C VAL A 38 -16.37 13.99 5.16
N LEU A 39 -15.83 13.59 4.01
CA LEU A 39 -15.41 14.51 2.97
C LEU A 39 -16.61 15.17 2.28
N ASP A 40 -16.59 16.51 2.19
CA ASP A 40 -17.54 17.25 1.35
C ASP A 40 -17.13 17.15 -0.13
N LYS A 41 -17.69 16.15 -0.83
CA LYS A 41 -17.48 15.95 -2.27
C LYS A 41 -18.00 17.12 -3.12
N GLY A 42 -18.94 17.92 -2.62
CA GLY A 42 -19.44 19.11 -3.30
C GLY A 42 -18.41 20.23 -3.39
N ALA A 43 -17.50 20.32 -2.41
CA ALA A 43 -16.37 21.24 -2.40
C ALA A 43 -15.19 20.78 -3.30
N MET A 44 -15.26 19.56 -3.86
CA MET A 44 -14.17 18.94 -4.60
C MET A 44 -14.57 18.65 -6.06
N PRO A 45 -14.57 19.66 -6.95
CA PRO A 45 -15.02 19.48 -8.34
C PRO A 45 -14.22 18.43 -9.12
N ASN A 46 -12.96 18.20 -8.73
CA ASN A 46 -12.08 17.22 -9.37
C ASN A 46 -12.31 15.78 -8.87
N TYR A 47 -13.16 15.56 -7.86
CA TYR A 47 -13.47 14.22 -7.36
C TYR A 47 -14.05 13.33 -8.48
N ALA A 48 -14.78 13.93 -9.43
CA ALA A 48 -15.31 13.25 -10.61
C ALA A 48 -14.24 12.65 -11.54
N ASN A 49 -12.96 13.03 -11.40
CA ASN A 49 -11.87 12.50 -12.21
C ASN A 49 -11.31 11.16 -11.68
N ILE A 50 -11.73 10.73 -10.48
CA ILE A 50 -11.24 9.51 -9.86
C ILE A 50 -11.90 8.32 -10.58
N ASN A 51 -11.08 7.32 -10.93
CA ASN A 51 -11.60 6.10 -11.53
C ASN A 51 -12.50 5.37 -10.52
N PRO A 52 -13.77 5.05 -10.87
CA PRO A 52 -14.71 4.39 -9.97
C PRO A 52 -14.25 3.05 -9.40
N VAL A 53 -13.25 2.40 -10.02
CA VAL A 53 -12.64 1.17 -9.47
C VAL A 53 -12.01 1.37 -8.09
N TYR A 54 -11.66 2.61 -7.73
CA TYR A 54 -11.08 2.98 -6.43
C TYR A 54 -12.13 3.47 -5.42
N HIS A 55 -13.41 3.24 -5.69
CA HIS A 55 -14.50 3.55 -4.76
C HIS A 55 -15.03 2.26 -4.12
N GLY A 56 -15.60 2.38 -2.91
CA GLY A 56 -16.21 1.27 -2.19
C GLY A 56 -15.23 0.17 -1.79
N ALA A 57 -13.97 0.53 -1.54
CA ALA A 57 -12.97 -0.40 -1.03
C ALA A 57 -13.27 -0.81 0.41
N TYR A 58 -12.68 -1.92 0.89
CA TYR A 58 -12.98 -2.49 2.20
C TYR A 58 -12.78 -1.48 3.37
N TYR A 59 -11.80 -0.60 3.23
CA TYR A 59 -11.44 0.41 4.23
C TYR A 59 -12.37 1.62 4.26
N ASP A 60 -13.12 1.86 3.18
CA ASP A 60 -14.09 2.95 3.06
C ASP A 60 -15.26 2.54 2.12
N PRO A 61 -16.14 1.61 2.55
CA PRO A 61 -17.14 0.98 1.68
C PRO A 61 -18.17 1.96 1.12
N GLU A 62 -18.47 3.04 1.86
CA GLU A 62 -19.38 4.11 1.42
C GLU A 62 -18.64 5.26 0.73
N THR A 63 -17.31 5.17 0.63
CA THR A 63 -16.42 6.17 0.01
C THR A 63 -16.59 7.56 0.65
N GLN A 64 -16.69 7.63 1.97
CA GLN A 64 -16.99 8.84 2.72
C GLN A 64 -15.76 9.59 3.22
N TYR A 65 -14.67 8.87 3.50
CA TYR A 65 -13.57 9.37 4.32
C TYR A 65 -12.26 9.55 3.54
N SER A 66 -12.13 8.91 2.38
CA SER A 66 -10.84 8.81 1.70
C SER A 66 -10.88 9.16 0.20
N ILE A 67 -9.72 9.57 -0.32
CA ILE A 67 -9.46 9.83 -1.73
C ILE A 67 -8.18 9.08 -2.12
N PRO A 68 -8.19 8.28 -3.20
CA PRO A 68 -6.98 7.62 -3.67
C PRO A 68 -5.94 8.66 -4.12
N TYR A 69 -4.74 8.58 -3.56
CA TYR A 69 -3.61 9.44 -3.92
C TYR A 69 -2.60 8.74 -4.82
N ALA A 70 -2.09 7.58 -4.36
CA ALA A 70 -1.19 6.74 -5.11
C ALA A 70 -1.63 5.28 -4.96
N VAL A 71 -1.61 4.53 -6.07
CA VAL A 71 -1.93 3.11 -6.08
C VAL A 71 -0.73 2.37 -6.65
N SER A 72 -0.24 1.40 -5.90
CA SER A 72 0.84 0.51 -6.30
C SER A 72 0.52 -0.91 -5.93
N ILE A 73 1.20 -1.84 -6.58
CA ILE A 73 1.24 -3.25 -6.21
C ILE A 73 2.70 -3.65 -6.07
N SER A 74 2.97 -4.71 -5.33
CA SER A 74 4.30 -5.29 -5.27
C SER A 74 4.61 -6.13 -6.50
N PHE A 75 5.88 -6.07 -6.92
CA PHE A 75 6.36 -6.74 -8.11
C PHE A 75 7.63 -7.53 -7.83
N LEU A 76 7.82 -8.63 -8.56
CA LEU A 76 9.12 -9.25 -8.71
C LEU A 76 9.91 -8.50 -9.78
N LEU A 77 10.94 -7.75 -9.37
CA LEU A 77 11.87 -7.12 -10.29
C LEU A 77 13.04 -8.07 -10.57
N VAL A 78 13.14 -8.52 -11.81
CA VAL A 78 14.08 -9.59 -12.21
C VAL A 78 15.04 -9.07 -13.26
N ASN A 79 16.33 -9.42 -13.14
CA ASN A 79 17.32 -9.28 -14.20
C ASN A 79 17.48 -10.64 -14.92
N PRO A 80 16.84 -10.86 -16.09
CA PRO A 80 16.82 -12.17 -16.72
C PRO A 80 18.21 -12.67 -17.16
N GLN A 81 19.10 -11.73 -17.54
CA GLN A 81 20.45 -12.07 -17.97
C GLN A 81 21.31 -12.56 -16.80
N ALA A 82 21.17 -11.93 -15.63
CA ALA A 82 21.86 -12.36 -14.43
C ALA A 82 21.36 -13.72 -13.92
N VAL A 83 20.03 -13.95 -13.95
CA VAL A 83 19.41 -15.24 -13.61
C VAL A 83 19.94 -16.35 -14.53
N ALA A 84 19.91 -16.13 -15.85
CA ALA A 84 20.43 -17.09 -16.82
C ALA A 84 21.93 -17.36 -16.65
N ALA A 85 22.72 -16.35 -16.31
CA ALA A 85 24.17 -16.50 -16.06
C ALA A 85 24.48 -17.35 -14.81
N LEU A 86 23.55 -17.43 -13.86
CA LEU A 86 23.64 -18.31 -12.69
C LEU A 86 23.20 -19.76 -13.00
N GLY A 87 22.68 -20.02 -14.20
CA GLY A 87 22.14 -21.32 -14.59
C GLY A 87 20.74 -21.61 -14.04
N ALA A 88 20.05 -20.59 -13.52
CA ALA A 88 18.69 -20.71 -12.99
C ALA A 88 17.63 -20.65 -14.12
N ASP A 89 16.48 -21.27 -13.87
CA ASP A 89 15.29 -21.16 -14.69
C ASP A 89 14.66 -19.75 -14.58
N PRO A 90 13.94 -19.28 -15.62
CA PRO A 90 13.28 -17.98 -15.60
C PRO A 90 12.31 -17.81 -14.43
N ILE A 91 12.34 -16.64 -13.79
CA ILE A 91 11.43 -16.29 -12.69
C ILE A 91 10.08 -15.85 -13.25
N THR A 92 9.03 -16.61 -12.93
CA THR A 92 7.64 -16.34 -13.35
C THR A 92 6.66 -16.31 -12.18
N SER A 93 7.08 -16.82 -11.02
CA SER A 93 6.31 -16.89 -9.79
C SER A 93 7.21 -16.73 -8.56
N TYR A 94 6.62 -16.52 -7.39
CA TYR A 94 7.37 -16.49 -6.13
C TYR A 94 8.11 -17.81 -5.87
N HIS A 95 7.53 -18.96 -6.24
CA HIS A 95 8.16 -20.28 -6.05
C HIS A 95 9.55 -20.36 -6.68
N ASP A 96 9.75 -19.68 -7.82
CA ASP A 96 11.01 -19.72 -8.58
C ASP A 96 12.17 -19.05 -7.83
N LEU A 97 11.89 -18.28 -6.76
CA LEU A 97 12.91 -17.65 -5.91
C LEU A 97 13.66 -18.67 -5.03
N TRP A 98 13.18 -19.91 -4.90
CA TRP A 98 13.76 -20.97 -4.07
C TRP A 98 14.78 -21.87 -4.80
N GLN A 99 15.15 -21.52 -6.03
CA GLN A 99 16.21 -22.20 -6.77
C GLN A 99 17.56 -22.11 -6.04
N GLY A 100 18.32 -23.21 -6.03
CA GLY A 100 19.61 -23.28 -5.33
C GLY A 100 20.65 -22.33 -5.91
N GLU A 101 20.52 -22.01 -7.18
CA GLU A 101 21.33 -21.09 -7.97
C GLU A 101 21.19 -19.63 -7.49
N LEU A 102 20.06 -19.30 -6.86
CA LEU A 102 19.73 -17.94 -6.41
C LEU A 102 20.17 -17.64 -4.96
N VAL A 103 20.82 -18.59 -4.29
CA VAL A 103 21.34 -18.36 -2.93
C VAL A 103 22.21 -17.10 -2.90
N ARG A 104 21.88 -16.18 -1.98
CA ARG A 104 22.50 -14.84 -1.83
C ARG A 104 22.26 -13.85 -2.98
N ASN A 105 21.33 -14.12 -3.90
CA ASN A 105 20.98 -13.25 -5.03
C ASN A 105 19.54 -12.73 -4.97
N VAL A 106 18.82 -12.96 -3.88
CA VAL A 106 17.47 -12.44 -3.64
C VAL A 106 17.52 -11.35 -2.57
N VAL A 107 16.89 -10.21 -2.86
CA VAL A 107 16.64 -9.13 -1.89
C VAL A 107 15.13 -8.98 -1.76
N ILE A 108 14.65 -8.83 -0.53
CA ILE A 108 13.23 -8.74 -0.21
C ILE A 108 13.00 -7.42 0.54
N ILE A 109 11.84 -6.80 0.34
CA ILE A 109 11.43 -5.61 1.09
C ILE A 109 11.32 -5.99 2.57
N ASP A 110 11.87 -5.17 3.46
CA ASP A 110 11.78 -5.37 4.91
C ASP A 110 10.42 -4.88 5.44
N TRP A 111 9.34 -5.54 5.00
CA TRP A 111 7.99 -5.23 5.45
C TRP A 111 7.12 -6.49 5.44
N SER A 112 6.57 -6.84 6.60
CA SER A 112 5.83 -8.09 6.78
C SER A 112 4.60 -8.22 5.88
N VAL A 113 3.90 -7.11 5.60
CA VAL A 113 2.71 -7.08 4.75
C VAL A 113 3.01 -7.54 3.32
N GLU A 114 4.22 -7.29 2.83
CA GLU A 114 4.63 -7.68 1.46
C GLU A 114 5.18 -9.10 1.38
N ILE A 115 5.64 -9.64 2.51
CA ILE A 115 6.28 -10.96 2.59
C ILE A 115 5.29 -12.05 3.01
N VAL A 116 4.42 -11.72 3.95
CA VAL A 116 3.50 -12.65 4.61
C VAL A 116 2.08 -12.25 4.21
N GLY A 117 1.56 -12.93 3.20
CA GLY A 117 0.14 -12.90 2.83
C GLY A 117 -0.67 -13.98 3.54
#